data_AF-A0A7W0MP01-F1
#
_entry.id   AF-A0A7W0MP01-F1
#
_cell.length_a   1.000
_cell.length_b   1.000
_cell.length_c   1.000
_cell.angle_alpha   90.00
_cell.angle_beta   90.00
_cell.angle_gamma   90.00
#
_symmetry.space_group_name_H-M   'P 1'
#
loop_
_entity.id
_entity.type
_entity.pdbx_description
1 polymer ?
#
loop_
_entity_poly.entity_id
_entity_poly.type
_entity_poly.pdbx_seq_one_letter_code
_entity_poly.pdbx_strand_id
1 'polypeptide(L)'
;MTKTSGGPETAALDRLIEREDVLQICYWYQGEGFGDRFSPQAVLPFLQSDPVRVAEVMASLVASGELREDGAAYAFTESGKRLAGRMFFETFTEFQQASHGECTAGCCDGEEVCDDPSHGHGHAAGGAAAP
;
A
#
# COMPACT_ATOMS: atom_id res chain seq x y z
N MET A 1 -10.10 20.32 6.31
CA MET A 1 -11.49 19.90 6.60
C MET A 1 -11.55 19.37 8.03
N THR A 2 -12.24 20.06 8.95
CA THR A 2 -12.41 19.56 10.32
C THR A 2 -13.52 18.52 10.34
N LYS A 3 -13.20 17.26 10.64
CA LYS A 3 -14.18 16.19 10.80
C LYS A 3 -15.04 16.50 12.03
N THR A 4 -16.34 16.73 11.82
CA THR A 4 -17.32 16.99 12.87
C THR A 4 -17.30 15.84 13.87
N SER A 5 -17.07 16.14 15.16
CA SER A 5 -17.00 15.13 16.22
C SER A 5 -18.35 14.42 16.35
N GLY A 6 -18.41 13.17 15.87
CA GLY A 6 -19.51 12.26 16.15
C GLY A 6 -19.54 11.88 17.63
N GLY A 7 -20.59 11.18 18.06
CA GLY A 7 -20.73 10.69 19.43
C GLY A 7 -19.55 9.79 19.87
N PRO A 8 -19.50 9.37 21.16
CA PRO A 8 -18.38 8.61 21.71
C PRO A 8 -18.06 7.32 20.93
N GLU A 9 -19.06 6.71 20.30
CA GLU A 9 -18.93 5.53 19.43
C GLU A 9 -18.17 5.85 18.14
N THR A 10 -18.50 6.96 17.47
CA THR A 10 -17.77 7.43 16.28
C THR A 10 -16.32 7.73 16.61
N ALA A 11 -16.06 8.35 17.77
CA ALA A 11 -14.70 8.62 18.21
C ALA A 11 -13.91 7.35 18.57
N ALA A 12 -14.57 6.25 18.95
CA ALA A 12 -13.91 4.97 19.18
C ALA A 12 -13.55 4.29 17.84
N LEU A 13 -14.48 4.31 16.89
CA LEU A 13 -14.25 3.79 15.54
C LEU A 13 -13.13 4.55 14.83
N ASP A 14 -13.14 5.88 14.89
CA ASP A 14 -12.10 6.73 14.30
C ASP A 14 -10.71 6.38 14.82
N ARG A 15 -10.59 6.09 16.13
CA ARG A 15 -9.32 5.69 16.74
C ARG A 15 -8.84 4.33 16.27
N LEU A 16 -9.76 3.40 15.95
CA LEU A 16 -9.40 2.10 15.38
C LEU A 16 -8.88 2.29 13.96
N ILE A 17 -9.61 3.04 13.13
CA ILE A 17 -9.21 3.34 11.74
C ILE A 17 -7.81 3.97 11.71
N GLU A 18 -7.57 5.00 12.52
CA GLU A 18 -6.25 5.66 12.57
C GLU A 18 -5.13 4.70 13.00
N ARG A 19 -5.39 3.78 13.91
CA ARG A 19 -4.43 2.75 14.31
C ARG A 19 -4.09 1.82 13.15
N GLU A 20 -5.10 1.39 12.41
CA GLU A 20 -4.94 0.51 11.27
C GLU A 20 -4.20 1.20 10.13
N ASP A 21 -4.55 2.44 9.81
CA ASP A 21 -3.90 3.25 8.78
C ASP A 21 -2.40 3.44 9.08
N VAL A 22 -2.06 3.86 10.30
CA VAL A 22 -0.65 4.06 10.69
C VAL A 22 0.12 2.74 10.58
N LEU A 23 -0.45 1.64 11.05
CA LEU A 23 0.22 0.33 11.04
C LEU A 23 0.44 -0.19 9.61
N GLN A 24 -0.57 -0.04 8.74
CA GLN A 24 -0.48 -0.42 7.33
C GLN A 24 0.50 0.47 6.54
N ILE A 25 0.51 1.78 6.78
CA ILE A 25 1.48 2.69 6.16
C ILE A 25 2.91 2.33 6.57
N CYS A 26 3.17 1.96 7.83
CA CYS A 26 4.51 1.51 8.23
C CYS A 26 4.94 0.24 7.46
N TYR A 27 4.00 -0.68 7.21
CA TYR A 27 4.27 -1.90 6.47
C TYR A 27 4.59 -1.61 5.00
N TRP A 28 3.78 -0.77 4.36
CA TRP A 28 4.00 -0.29 3.01
C TRP A 28 5.34 0.46 2.89
N TYR A 29 5.62 1.39 3.79
CA TYR A 29 6.85 2.19 3.83
C TYR A 29 8.11 1.30 3.84
N GLN A 30 8.09 0.22 4.63
CA GLN A 30 9.18 -0.75 4.65
C GLN A 30 9.25 -1.57 3.35
N GLY A 31 8.10 -1.95 2.78
CA GLY A 31 8.01 -2.70 1.53
C GLY A 31 8.54 -1.93 0.31
N GLU A 32 8.34 -0.62 0.28
CA GLU A 32 8.89 0.29 -0.74
C GLU A 32 10.41 0.52 -0.62
N GLY A 33 11.03 0.07 0.48
CA GLY A 33 12.46 0.19 0.71
C GLY A 33 12.90 1.52 1.33
N PHE A 34 11.99 2.30 1.93
CA PHE A 34 12.36 3.51 2.67
C PHE A 34 13.05 3.23 4.02
N GLY A 35 13.02 1.97 4.48
CA GLY A 35 13.70 1.49 5.67
C GLY A 35 12.78 0.73 6.63
N ASP A 36 13.36 0.19 7.69
CA ASP A 36 12.67 -0.58 8.74
C ASP A 36 12.48 0.21 10.05
N ARG A 37 12.76 1.51 10.01
CA ARG A 37 12.58 2.46 11.11
C ARG A 37 11.64 3.58 10.70
N PHE A 38 10.62 3.82 11.50
CA PHE A 38 9.54 4.76 11.22
C PHE A 38 9.61 5.92 12.21
N SER A 39 9.61 7.16 11.73
CA SER A 39 9.30 8.32 12.57
C SER A 39 7.88 8.79 12.25
N PRO A 40 7.18 9.42 13.21
CA PRO A 40 5.88 10.03 12.94
C PRO A 40 5.92 10.96 11.73
N GLN A 41 7.00 11.74 11.60
CA GLN A 41 7.21 12.69 10.51
C GLN A 41 7.41 12.01 9.15
N ALA A 42 8.05 10.84 9.12
CA ALA A 42 8.31 10.11 7.88
C ALA A 42 7.04 9.51 7.27
N VAL A 43 6.11 9.05 8.11
CA VAL A 43 4.86 8.41 7.65
C VAL A 43 3.69 9.38 7.50
N LEU A 44 3.73 10.53 8.19
CA LEU A 44 2.68 11.55 8.16
C LEU A 44 2.21 11.95 6.74
N PRO A 45 3.09 12.11 5.73
CA PRO A 45 2.66 12.51 4.38
C PRO A 45 1.69 11.54 3.71
N PHE A 46 1.62 10.30 4.19
CA PHE A 46 0.77 9.24 3.65
C PHE A 46 -0.52 9.02 4.45
N LEU A 47 -0.75 9.84 5.48
CA LEU A 47 -1.86 9.68 6.42
C LEU A 47 -2.80 10.89 6.37
N GLN A 48 -4.09 10.64 6.61
CA GLN A 48 -5.10 11.68 6.77
C GLN A 48 -5.25 12.11 8.25
N SER A 49 -4.13 12.21 8.97
CA SER A 49 -4.08 12.52 10.40
C SER A 49 -3.12 13.68 10.68
N ASP A 50 -3.27 14.34 11.82
CA ASP A 50 -2.34 15.39 12.23
C ASP A 50 -1.08 14.80 12.92
N PRO A 51 0.04 15.57 12.98
CA PRO A 51 1.31 15.06 13.51
C PRO A 51 1.25 14.55 14.95
N VAL A 52 0.45 15.20 15.81
CA VAL A 52 0.33 14.82 17.23
C VAL A 52 -0.39 13.48 17.30
N ARG A 53 -1.46 13.34 16.53
CA ARG A 53 -2.24 12.10 16.47
C ARG A 53 -1.42 10.92 15.98
N VAL A 54 -0.60 11.08 14.93
CA VAL A 54 0.28 10.01 14.45
C VAL A 54 1.26 9.56 15.54
N ALA A 55 1.86 10.51 16.27
CA ALA A 55 2.77 10.18 17.37
C ALA A 55 2.07 9.42 18.51
N GLU A 56 0.86 9.85 18.90
CA GLU A 56 0.04 9.15 19.90
C GLU A 56 -0.33 7.72 19.46
N VAL A 57 -0.69 7.55 18.19
CA VAL A 57 -1.03 6.23 17.63
C VAL A 57 0.19 5.32 17.63
N MET A 58 1.37 5.81 17.24
CA MET A 58 2.61 5.04 17.32
C MET A 58 2.94 4.61 18.76
N ALA A 59 2.80 5.52 19.72
CA ALA A 59 2.98 5.19 21.13
C ALA A 59 1.97 4.13 21.61
N SER A 60 0.71 4.21 21.17
CA SER A 60 -0.29 3.17 21.45
C SER A 60 0.05 1.82 20.81
N LEU A 61 0.61 1.81 19.61
CA LEU A 61 1.09 0.59 18.93
C LEU A 61 2.30 -0.03 19.64
N VAL A 62 3.13 0.79 20.30
CA VAL A 62 4.18 0.27 21.20
C VAL A 62 3.56 -0.37 22.44
N ALA A 63 2.60 0.32 23.09
CA ALA A 63 1.93 -0.19 24.29
C ALA A 63 1.18 -1.51 24.03
N SER A 64 0.67 -1.70 22.81
CA SER A 64 -0.03 -2.90 22.36
C SER A 64 0.91 -3.98 21.77
N GLY A 65 2.19 -3.68 21.58
CA GLY A 65 3.23 -4.65 21.18
C GLY A 65 3.34 -4.89 19.67
N GLU A 66 2.70 -4.09 18.82
CA GLU A 66 2.91 -4.15 17.37
C GLU A 66 4.18 -3.42 16.92
N LEU A 67 4.52 -2.33 17.60
CA LEU A 67 5.76 -1.59 17.40
C LEU A 67 6.65 -1.70 18.64
N ARG A 68 7.92 -1.34 18.47
CA ARG A 68 8.88 -1.10 19.55
C ARG A 68 9.61 0.21 19.29
N GLU A 69 10.03 0.88 20.37
CA GLU A 69 10.92 2.03 20.26
C GLU A 69 12.32 1.57 19.80
N ASP A 70 12.95 2.37 18.93
CA ASP A 70 14.33 2.22 18.46
C ASP A 70 14.98 3.61 18.37
N GLY A 71 15.43 4.11 19.52
CA GLY A 71 15.94 5.47 19.65
C GLY A 71 14.84 6.51 19.46
N ALA A 72 14.97 7.35 18.43
CA ALA A 72 13.99 8.38 18.07
C ALA A 72 12.94 7.89 17.04
N ALA A 73 13.01 6.61 16.66
CA ALA A 73 12.12 5.99 15.69
C ALA A 73 11.43 4.77 16.30
N TYR A 74 10.55 4.15 15.51
CA TYR A 74 9.86 2.92 15.84
C TYR A 74 10.26 1.83 14.85
N ALA A 75 10.24 0.58 15.27
CA ALA A 75 10.40 -0.57 14.39
C ALA A 75 9.28 -1.57 14.67
N PHE A 76 9.00 -2.44 13.71
CA PHE A 76 8.06 -3.53 13.96
C PHE A 76 8.59 -4.50 15.01
N THR A 77 7.66 -5.08 15.78
CA THR A 77 7.86 -6.40 16.36
C THR A 77 7.54 -7.47 15.30
N GLU A 78 8.03 -8.70 15.47
CA GLU A 78 7.69 -9.80 14.56
C GLU A 78 6.18 -10.02 14.44
N SER A 79 5.47 -9.97 15.58
CA SER A 79 4.01 -10.07 15.61
C SER A 79 3.32 -8.90 14.92
N GLY A 80 3.80 -7.67 15.14
CA GLY A 80 3.26 -6.48 14.52
C GLY A 80 3.44 -6.47 13.00
N LYS A 81 4.62 -6.85 12.51
CA LYS A 81 4.87 -6.94 11.06
C LYS A 81 3.94 -7.94 10.38
N ARG A 82 3.74 -9.11 11.01
CA ARG A 82 2.83 -10.14 10.49
C ARG A 82 1.37 -9.66 10.51
N LEU A 83 0.95 -8.97 11.56
CA LEU A 83 -0.40 -8.39 11.63
C LEU A 83 -0.60 -7.36 10.52
N ALA A 84 0.32 -6.41 10.41
CA ALA A 84 0.27 -5.35 9.42
C ALA A 84 0.24 -5.90 7.98
N GLY A 85 1.05 -6.92 7.69
CA GLY A 85 1.05 -7.57 6.37
C GLY A 85 -0.26 -8.29 6.03
N ARG A 86 -0.92 -8.92 7.01
CA ARG A 86 -2.25 -9.51 6.78
C ARG A 86 -3.29 -8.44 6.49
N MET A 87 -3.33 -7.38 7.30
CA MET A 87 -4.26 -6.27 7.12
C MET A 87 -4.05 -5.61 5.75
N PHE A 88 -2.79 -5.31 5.42
CA PHE A 88 -2.43 -4.73 4.14
C PHE A 88 -2.86 -5.63 2.97
N PHE A 89 -2.65 -6.95 3.06
CA PHE A 89 -3.14 -7.89 2.06
C PHE A 89 -4.67 -7.86 1.96
N GLU A 90 -5.40 -7.91 3.08
CA GLU A 90 -6.87 -7.89 3.10
C GLU A 90 -7.45 -6.58 2.55
N THR A 91 -6.79 -5.44 2.79
CA THR A 91 -7.24 -4.12 2.34
C THR A 91 -6.82 -3.80 0.90
N PHE A 92 -5.62 -4.19 0.47
CA PHE A 92 -5.04 -3.75 -0.81
C PHE A 92 -4.98 -4.80 -1.92
N THR A 93 -5.29 -6.08 -1.66
CA THR A 93 -5.28 -7.11 -2.73
C THR A 93 -6.26 -6.78 -3.85
N GLU A 94 -7.43 -6.21 -3.53
CA GLU A 94 -8.41 -5.81 -4.55
C GLU A 94 -7.94 -4.64 -5.43
N PHE A 95 -7.03 -3.80 -4.91
CA PHE A 95 -6.46 -2.67 -5.64
C PHE A 95 -5.18 -3.04 -6.42
N GLN A 96 -4.57 -4.19 -6.11
CA GLN A 96 -3.39 -4.72 -6.81
C GLN A 96 -3.76 -5.72 -7.92
N GLN A 97 -5.00 -6.24 -7.94
CA GLN A 97 -5.49 -6.97 -9.10
C GLN A 97 -5.59 -5.99 -10.26
N ALA A 98 -4.92 -6.29 -11.36
CA ALA A 98 -5.10 -5.55 -12.60
C ALA A 98 -6.60 -5.52 -12.90
N SER A 99 -7.22 -4.34 -12.86
CA SER A 99 -8.47 -4.12 -13.57
C SER A 99 -8.19 -4.55 -15.00
N HIS A 100 -8.88 -5.58 -15.49
CA HIS A 100 -8.70 -6.15 -16.82
C HIS A 100 -8.36 -5.06 -17.87
N GLY A 101 -7.07 -4.90 -18.20
CA GLY A 101 -6.64 -3.97 -19.23
C GLY A 101 -5.40 -3.11 -19.00
N GLU A 102 -4.73 -3.11 -17.84
CA GLU A 102 -3.49 -2.31 -17.69
C GLU A 102 -2.26 -3.19 -17.48
N CYS A 103 -1.47 -3.30 -18.57
CA CYS A 103 -0.24 -4.06 -18.64
C CYS A 103 0.75 -3.61 -17.55
N THR A 104 1.24 -4.57 -16.75
CA THR A 104 2.44 -4.36 -15.96
C THR A 104 3.65 -4.19 -16.89
N ALA A 105 4.57 -3.29 -16.53
CA ALA A 105 5.83 -3.13 -17.25
C ALA A 105 6.57 -4.50 -17.27
N GLY A 106 6.74 -5.06 -18.47
CA GLY A 106 7.28 -6.40 -18.71
C GLY A 106 6.32 -7.40 -19.37
N CYS A 107 5.07 -7.02 -19.67
CA CYS A 107 4.12 -7.91 -20.37
C CYS A 107 4.25 -7.89 -21.91
N CYS A 108 5.05 -6.98 -22.48
CA CYS A 108 5.28 -6.87 -23.93
C CYS A 108 6.77 -6.90 -24.28
N ASP A 109 7.52 -7.87 -23.76
CA ASP A 109 8.91 -8.16 -24.18
C ASP A 109 9.03 -9.43 -25.03
N GLY A 110 7.94 -9.80 -25.71
CA GLY A 110 7.93 -10.90 -26.68
C GLY A 110 7.29 -10.44 -27.98
N GLU A 111 7.85 -10.86 -29.12
CA GLU A 111 7.31 -10.69 -30.47
C GLU A 111 5.99 -11.48 -30.69
N GLU A 112 5.11 -11.55 -29.69
CA GLU A 112 3.82 -12.20 -29.81
C GLU A 112 2.76 -11.19 -30.25
N VAL A 113 2.26 -11.43 -31.46
CA VAL A 113 1.04 -10.79 -31.97
C VAL A 113 -0.09 -11.11 -31.01
N CYS A 114 -0.72 -10.07 -30.45
CA CYS A 114 -1.97 -10.20 -29.72
C CYS A 114 -3.03 -10.81 -30.65
N ASP A 115 -3.39 -12.08 -30.43
CA ASP A 115 -4.45 -12.80 -31.15
C ASP A 115 -5.83 -12.40 -30.59
N ASP A 116 -6.08 -11.09 -30.54
CA ASP A 116 -7.38 -10.54 -30.18
C ASP A 116 -8.23 -10.40 -31.46
N PRO A 117 -9.34 -11.14 -31.62
CA PRO A 117 -10.14 -11.13 -32.84
C PRO A 117 -10.92 -9.82 -33.06
N SER A 118 -10.88 -8.85 -32.13
CA SER A 118 -11.43 -7.51 -32.31
C SER A 118 -10.41 -6.49 -32.84
N HIS A 119 -9.12 -6.86 -32.84
CA HIS A 119 -8.05 -6.05 -33.44
C HIS A 119 -7.87 -6.42 -34.91
N GLY A 120 -8.68 -5.78 -35.76
CA GLY A 120 -8.58 -5.91 -37.22
C GLY A 120 -7.30 -5.30 -37.78
N HIS A 121 -6.18 -6.02 -37.72
CA HIS A 121 -4.96 -5.67 -38.45
C HIS A 121 -5.02 -6.24 -39.87
N GLY A 122 -5.62 -5.47 -40.77
CA GLY A 122 -5.50 -5.71 -42.20
C GLY A 122 -4.08 -5.41 -42.68
N HIS A 123 -3.20 -6.41 -42.68
CA HIS A 123 -1.96 -6.38 -43.44
C HIS A 123 -1.98 -7.47 -44.51
N ALA A 124 -2.08 -7.01 -45.76
CA ALA A 124 -1.91 -7.82 -46.94
C ALA A 124 -0.51 -8.42 -46.95
N ALA A 125 -0.47 -9.75 -47.03
CA ALA A 125 0.71 -10.56 -47.22
C ALA A 125 1.38 -10.28 -48.58
N GLY A 126 2.71 -10.27 -48.58
CA GLY A 126 3.53 -10.24 -49.80
C GLY A 126 4.94 -10.68 -49.49
N GLY A 127 5.10 -11.98 -49.27
CA GLY A 127 6.37 -12.63 -48.94
C GLY A 127 7.42 -12.61 -50.06
N ALA A 128 8.65 -12.79 -49.62
CA ALA A 128 9.90 -12.78 -50.37
C ALA A 128 10.01 -13.80 -51.51
N ALA A 129 10.87 -13.50 -52.47
CA ALA A 129 11.84 -14.46 -53.01
C ALA A 129 13.03 -13.72 -53.64
N ALA A 130 14.23 -13.93 -53.07
CA ALA A 130 15.51 -13.81 -53.78
C ALA A 130 15.61 -14.97 -54.81
N PRO A 131 16.52 -14.97 -55.82
CA PRO A 131 17.87 -14.39 -55.86
C PRO A 131 18.01 -13.01 -56.52
#